data_AF-A0A8J4FKL9-F1
#
_entry.id   AF-A0A8J4FKL9-F1
#
_cell.length_a   1.000
_cell.length_b   1.000
_cell.length_c   1.000
_cell.angle_alpha   90.00
_cell.angle_beta   90.00
_cell.angle_gamma   90.00
#
_symmetry.space_group_name_H-M   'P 1'
#
loop_
_entity.id
_entity.type
_entity.pdbx_description
1 polymer ?
#
loop_
_entity_poly.entity_id
_entity_poly.type
_entity_poly.pdbx_seq_one_letter_code
_entity_poly.pdbx_strand_id
1 'polypeptide(L)'
;MAYADSSDGCIDFMIPKDAQQAVKDSFEFCKTSLFNTTEDGSKEWDHGVFSCLNNIPLTLAVICCPCWGSCIRYRNMEYMTGKSCETAFVNGVVTGAVCLGPCYYGVVRGQFRKKYGLKGSPCQDWLCGCCLGPCVLCSETNQLMVSQGIKVPFLNLNSGSSGKVTPA
;
A
#
# COMPACT_ATOMS: atom_id res chain seq x y z
N MET A 1 -6.13 33.50 -11.00
CA MET A 1 -7.03 33.03 -9.92
C MET A 1 -6.31 33.27 -8.62
N ALA A 2 -6.89 34.09 -7.72
CA ALA A 2 -6.39 34.19 -6.35
C ALA A 2 -6.92 32.95 -5.60
N TYR A 3 -6.02 32.12 -5.09
CA TYR A 3 -6.38 31.07 -4.14
C TYR A 3 -6.48 31.69 -2.74
N ALA A 4 -7.21 31.04 -1.84
CA ALA A 4 -7.30 31.52 -0.46
C ALA A 4 -5.96 31.35 0.25
N ASP A 5 -5.52 32.32 1.05
CA ASP A 5 -4.36 32.20 1.97
C ASP A 5 -4.71 31.28 3.16
N SER A 6 -5.02 30.03 2.86
CA SER A 6 -5.32 28.96 3.82
C SER A 6 -4.65 27.67 3.37
N SER A 7 -4.46 26.72 4.30
CA SER A 7 -3.91 25.40 3.97
C SER A 7 -4.72 24.67 2.89
N ASP A 8 -6.04 24.82 2.92
CA ASP A 8 -6.93 24.27 1.90
C ASP A 8 -6.75 24.99 0.56
N GLY A 9 -6.60 26.32 0.55
CA GLY A 9 -6.36 27.09 -0.68
C GLY A 9 -5.06 26.69 -1.38
N CYS A 10 -4.00 26.38 -0.62
CA CYS A 10 -2.74 25.87 -1.18
C CYS A 10 -2.90 24.47 -1.81
N ILE A 11 -3.65 23.57 -1.15
CA ILE A 11 -3.93 22.23 -1.70
C ILE A 11 -4.78 22.36 -2.96
N ASP A 12 -5.81 23.22 -2.94
CA ASP A 12 -6.71 23.41 -4.08
C ASP A 12 -6.00 24.00 -5.31
N PHE A 13 -4.97 24.82 -5.08
CA PHE A 13 -4.13 25.37 -6.14
C PHE A 13 -3.15 24.37 -6.73
N MET A 14 -2.46 23.58 -5.89
CA MET A 14 -1.36 22.71 -6.33
C MET A 14 -1.79 21.30 -6.75
N ILE A 15 -2.90 20.80 -6.21
CA ILE A 15 -3.25 19.39 -6.27
C ILE A 15 -4.50 19.16 -7.15
N PRO A 16 -4.45 18.21 -8.11
CA PRO A 16 -5.63 17.83 -8.89
C PRO A 16 -6.78 17.40 -7.98
N LYS A 17 -8.01 17.82 -8.30
CA LYS A 17 -9.22 17.58 -7.49
C LYS A 17 -9.37 16.11 -7.05
N ASP A 18 -9.08 15.18 -7.95
CA ASP A 18 -9.22 13.75 -7.70
C ASP A 18 -8.24 13.20 -6.64
N ALA A 19 -7.13 13.90 -6.40
CA ALA A 19 -6.09 13.53 -5.43
C ALA A 19 -6.07 14.38 -4.16
N GLN A 20 -6.85 15.47 -4.10
CA GLN A 20 -6.89 16.37 -2.94
C GLN A 20 -7.25 15.62 -1.66
N GLN A 21 -8.26 14.74 -1.70
CA GLN A 21 -8.65 13.96 -0.52
C GLN A 21 -7.51 13.06 -0.03
N ALA A 22 -6.80 12.38 -0.93
CA ALA A 22 -5.68 11.53 -0.56
C ALA A 22 -4.55 12.33 0.11
N VAL A 23 -4.28 13.54 -0.39
CA VAL A 23 -3.30 14.45 0.23
C VAL A 23 -3.76 14.93 1.60
N LYS A 24 -5.03 15.33 1.74
CA LYS A 24 -5.60 15.77 3.03
C LYS A 24 -5.57 14.64 4.07
N ASP A 25 -6.00 13.43 3.71
CA ASP A 25 -5.95 12.25 4.57
C ASP A 25 -4.52 11.91 5.01
N SER A 26 -3.56 12.05 4.10
CA SER A 26 -2.14 11.78 4.38
C SER A 26 -1.53 12.83 5.31
N PHE A 27 -1.91 14.10 5.18
CA PHE A 27 -1.52 15.15 6.10
C PHE A 27 -2.09 14.92 7.49
N GLU A 28 -3.38 14.58 7.60
CA GLU A 28 -4.01 14.29 8.88
C GLU A 28 -3.41 13.05 9.55
N PHE A 29 -3.12 12.00 8.76
CA PHE A 29 -2.38 10.84 9.26
C PHE A 29 -1.01 11.23 9.83
N CYS A 30 -0.25 12.07 9.12
CA CYS A 30 1.05 12.56 9.56
C CYS A 30 0.96 13.29 10.90
N LYS A 31 -0.04 14.17 11.07
CA LYS A 31 -0.22 14.96 12.29
C LYS A 31 -0.68 14.13 13.49
N THR A 32 -1.60 13.19 13.27
CA THR A 32 -2.36 12.56 14.36
C THR A 32 -1.96 11.12 14.65
N SER A 33 -1.49 10.40 13.64
CA SER A 33 -1.40 8.93 13.67
C SER A 33 0.02 8.41 13.47
N LEU A 34 0.94 9.23 12.96
CA LEU A 34 2.31 8.81 12.62
C LEU A 34 3.03 8.10 13.77
N PHE A 35 2.93 8.63 14.99
CA PHE A 35 3.58 8.08 16.18
C PHE A 35 2.65 7.20 17.01
N ASN A 36 1.45 6.90 16.51
CA ASN A 36 0.51 6.06 17.22
C ASN A 36 0.92 4.59 17.09
N THR A 37 1.36 4.01 18.21
CA THR A 37 1.77 2.61 18.34
C THR A 37 0.66 1.71 18.88
N THR A 38 -0.54 2.25 19.12
CA THR A 38 -1.70 1.47 19.58
C THR A 38 -2.02 0.41 18.53
N GLU A 39 -1.98 -0.85 18.93
CA GLU A 39 -2.31 -1.95 18.04
C GLU A 39 -3.83 -2.06 17.87
N ASP A 40 -4.27 -2.18 16.63
CA ASP A 40 -5.65 -2.49 16.25
C ASP A 40 -5.71 -3.82 15.47
N GLY A 41 -6.86 -4.49 15.55
CA GLY A 41 -7.07 -5.84 14.98
C GLY A 41 -6.67 -6.98 15.92
N SER A 42 -7.24 -8.16 15.71
CA SER A 42 -7.00 -9.36 16.53
C SER A 42 -6.43 -10.53 15.73
N LYS A 43 -6.55 -10.52 14.40
CA LYS A 43 -6.05 -11.58 13.52
C LYS A 43 -4.59 -11.33 13.17
N GLU A 44 -3.75 -12.35 13.24
CA GLU A 44 -2.38 -12.27 12.73
C GLU A 44 -2.34 -12.18 11.20
N TRP A 45 -1.21 -11.70 10.67
CA TRP A 45 -0.95 -11.70 9.23
C TRP A 45 -0.65 -13.12 8.76
N ASP A 46 -1.41 -13.63 7.78
CA ASP A 46 -1.11 -14.94 7.16
C ASP A 46 0.25 -14.88 6.44
N HIS A 47 0.62 -13.70 5.95
CA HIS A 47 1.95 -13.40 5.42
C HIS A 47 2.52 -12.13 6.06
N GLY A 48 3.39 -12.27 7.06
CA GLY A 48 4.09 -11.15 7.71
C GLY A 48 5.02 -10.35 6.77
N VAL A 49 5.56 -9.23 7.26
CA VAL A 49 6.30 -8.24 6.45
C VAL A 49 7.49 -8.83 5.68
N PHE A 50 8.20 -9.83 6.24
CA PHE A 50 9.32 -10.49 5.58
C PHE A 50 8.95 -11.74 4.77
N SER A 51 7.65 -11.94 4.49
CA SER A 51 7.18 -13.07 3.66
C SER A 51 7.58 -12.96 2.19
N CYS A 52 8.28 -11.89 1.77
CA CYS A 52 8.95 -11.80 0.48
C CYS A 52 9.87 -13.02 0.22
N LEU A 53 10.50 -13.58 1.24
CA LEU A 53 11.38 -14.74 1.09
C LEU A 53 10.63 -16.03 0.74
N ASN A 54 9.30 -16.08 0.96
CA ASN A 54 8.48 -17.26 0.69
C ASN A 54 7.97 -17.31 -0.76
N ASN A 55 8.04 -16.20 -1.49
CA ASN A 55 7.61 -16.09 -2.89
C ASN A 55 8.68 -15.37 -3.70
N ILE A 56 9.78 -16.09 -3.99
CA ILE A 56 10.95 -15.57 -4.71
C ILE A 56 10.57 -14.98 -6.08
N PRO A 57 9.74 -15.62 -6.92
CA PRO A 57 9.36 -15.04 -8.22
C PRO A 57 8.68 -13.67 -8.08
N LEU A 58 7.76 -13.54 -7.11
CA LEU A 58 7.10 -12.26 -6.82
C LEU A 58 8.10 -11.21 -6.32
N THR A 59 9.00 -11.60 -5.41
CA THR A 59 10.01 -10.70 -4.86
C THR A 59 10.97 -10.19 -5.92
N LEU A 60 11.46 -11.07 -6.81
CA LEU A 60 12.29 -10.69 -7.94
C LEU A 60 11.54 -9.76 -8.90
N ALA A 61 10.27 -10.02 -9.18
CA ALA A 61 9.48 -9.14 -10.03
C ALA A 61 9.31 -7.73 -9.43
N VAL A 62 9.04 -7.65 -8.13
CA VAL A 62 8.86 -6.37 -7.42
C VAL A 62 10.17 -5.59 -7.32
N ILE A 63 11.30 -6.25 -7.08
CA ILE A 63 12.60 -5.60 -6.90
C ILE A 63 13.29 -5.30 -8.24
N CYS A 64 13.28 -6.24 -9.18
CA CYS A 64 14.05 -6.15 -10.43
C CYS A 64 13.29 -5.49 -11.59
N CYS A 65 11.95 -5.38 -11.54
CA CYS A 65 11.16 -4.58 -12.50
C CYS A 65 10.23 -3.63 -11.74
N PRO A 66 10.66 -2.38 -11.51
CA PRO A 66 9.85 -1.36 -10.86
C PRO A 66 8.50 -1.13 -11.57
N CYS A 67 8.48 -1.33 -12.88
CA CYS A 67 7.30 -1.41 -13.74
C CYS A 67 6.23 -2.37 -13.22
N TRP A 68 6.62 -3.63 -12.98
CA TRP A 68 5.73 -4.67 -12.48
C TRP A 68 5.40 -4.43 -11.02
N GLY A 69 6.38 -4.04 -10.20
CA GLY A 69 6.15 -3.66 -8.80
C GLY A 69 5.11 -2.56 -8.64
N SER A 70 5.15 -1.54 -9.50
CA SER A 70 4.15 -0.45 -9.53
C SER A 70 2.76 -0.98 -9.92
N CYS A 71 2.68 -1.79 -10.98
CA CYS A 71 1.42 -2.40 -11.40
C CYS A 71 0.79 -3.25 -10.28
N ILE A 72 1.58 -4.11 -9.64
CA ILE A 72 1.13 -4.96 -8.52
C ILE A 72 0.67 -4.09 -7.35
N ARG A 73 1.43 -3.04 -7.00
CA ARG A 73 1.09 -2.11 -5.92
C ARG A 73 -0.27 -1.47 -6.12
N TYR A 74 -0.52 -0.82 -7.25
CA TYR A 74 -1.77 -0.08 -7.44
C TYR A 74 -2.98 -0.99 -7.62
N ARG A 75 -2.78 -2.19 -8.18
CA ARG A 75 -3.80 -3.24 -8.15
C ARG A 75 -4.12 -3.71 -6.74
N ASN A 76 -3.12 -3.93 -5.90
CA ASN A 76 -3.37 -4.30 -4.50
C ASN A 76 -4.13 -3.18 -3.78
N MET A 77 -3.76 -1.92 -4.01
CA MET A 77 -4.46 -0.76 -3.45
C MET A 77 -5.92 -0.68 -3.90
N GLU A 78 -6.26 -1.11 -5.11
CA GLU A 78 -7.65 -1.24 -5.54
C GLU A 78 -8.43 -2.25 -4.69
N TYR A 79 -7.85 -3.42 -4.40
CA TYR A 79 -8.49 -4.40 -3.49
C TYR A 79 -8.57 -3.90 -2.03
N MET A 80 -7.64 -3.05 -1.61
CA MET A 80 -7.62 -2.48 -0.26
C MET A 80 -8.63 -1.34 -0.08
N THR A 81 -8.69 -0.43 -1.05
CA THR A 81 -9.44 0.84 -0.96
C THR A 81 -10.79 0.80 -1.67
N GLY A 82 -10.99 -0.13 -2.60
CA GLY A 82 -12.16 -0.19 -3.48
C GLY A 82 -12.19 0.88 -4.59
N LYS A 83 -11.13 1.69 -4.71
CA LYS A 83 -10.97 2.68 -5.80
C LYS A 83 -10.30 2.01 -7.00
N SER A 84 -10.55 2.51 -8.21
CA SER A 84 -9.90 1.96 -9.41
C SER A 84 -8.37 2.05 -9.32
N CYS A 85 -7.67 1.15 -10.01
CA CYS A 85 -6.20 1.16 -10.10
C CYS A 85 -5.65 2.51 -10.60
N GLU A 86 -6.37 3.19 -11.49
CA GLU A 86 -6.00 4.52 -12.02
C GLU A 86 -6.05 5.58 -10.93
N THR A 87 -7.12 5.61 -10.13
CA THR A 87 -7.24 6.52 -9.00
C THR A 87 -6.20 6.22 -7.94
N ALA A 88 -5.90 4.95 -7.65
CA ALA A 88 -4.83 4.56 -6.74
C ALA A 88 -3.45 5.02 -7.24
N PHE A 89 -3.19 4.92 -8.55
CA PHE A 89 -1.97 5.41 -9.18
C PHE A 89 -1.82 6.92 -9.02
N VAL A 90 -2.83 7.70 -9.44
CA VAL A 90 -2.80 9.16 -9.34
C VAL A 90 -2.63 9.61 -7.89
N ASN A 91 -3.39 9.03 -6.96
CA ASN A 91 -3.26 9.35 -5.54
C ASN A 91 -1.86 9.06 -5.00
N GLY A 92 -1.29 7.90 -5.33
CA GLY A 92 0.05 7.52 -4.89
C GLY A 92 1.15 8.40 -5.47
N VAL A 93 1.07 8.76 -6.75
CA VAL A 93 2.05 9.65 -7.41
C VAL A 93 1.97 11.06 -6.83
N VAL A 94 0.76 11.62 -6.70
CA VAL A 94 0.56 12.99 -6.20
C VAL A 94 0.97 13.11 -4.74
N THR A 95 0.55 12.17 -3.87
CA THR A 95 0.98 12.16 -2.46
C THR A 95 2.47 11.94 -2.32
N GLY A 96 3.08 11.11 -3.18
CA GLY A 96 4.53 10.94 -3.28
C GLY A 96 5.26 12.23 -3.65
N ALA A 97 4.75 12.97 -4.64
CA ALA A 97 5.34 14.23 -5.11
C ALA A 97 5.35 15.33 -4.03
N VAL A 98 4.42 15.28 -3.08
CA VAL A 98 4.38 16.20 -1.92
C VAL A 98 4.98 15.60 -0.64
N CYS A 99 5.83 14.58 -0.76
CA CYS A 99 6.53 13.92 0.35
C CYS A 99 5.64 13.21 1.39
N LEU A 100 4.38 12.92 1.02
CA LEU A 100 3.42 12.22 1.87
C LEU A 100 3.18 10.76 1.47
N GLY A 101 3.98 10.21 0.55
CA GLY A 101 3.85 8.84 0.06
C GLY A 101 3.75 7.78 1.17
N PRO A 102 4.65 7.76 2.18
CA PRO A 102 4.55 6.83 3.30
C PRO A 102 3.30 7.04 4.17
N CYS A 103 2.82 8.28 4.33
CA CYS A 103 1.60 8.59 5.07
C CYS A 103 0.36 8.09 4.30
N TYR A 104 0.31 8.32 2.98
CA TYR A 104 -0.74 7.78 2.11
C TYR A 104 -0.77 6.26 2.19
N TYR A 105 0.39 5.63 2.16
CA TYR A 105 0.50 4.19 2.33
C TYR A 105 0.01 3.73 3.71
N GLY A 106 0.34 4.46 4.77
CA GLY A 106 -0.17 4.21 6.13
C GLY A 106 -1.70 4.24 6.20
N VAL A 107 -2.33 5.22 5.54
CA VAL A 107 -3.80 5.30 5.42
C VAL A 107 -4.36 4.07 4.70
N VAL A 108 -3.81 3.73 3.53
CA VAL A 108 -4.29 2.59 2.72
C VAL A 108 -4.10 1.26 3.45
N ARG A 109 -2.94 1.05 4.07
CA ARG A 109 -2.63 -0.17 4.81
C ARG A 109 -3.47 -0.29 6.09
N GLY A 110 -3.74 0.82 6.77
CA GLY A 110 -4.71 0.85 7.88
C GLY A 110 -6.12 0.44 7.45
N GLN A 111 -6.57 0.88 6.26
CA GLN A 111 -7.84 0.41 5.68
C GLN A 111 -7.81 -1.10 5.39
N PHE A 112 -6.70 -1.60 4.84
CA PHE A 112 -6.50 -3.03 4.62
C PHE A 112 -6.58 -3.84 5.92
N ARG A 113 -5.92 -3.37 6.98
CA ARG A 113 -5.97 -4.03 8.30
C ARG A 113 -7.38 -4.05 8.87
N LYS A 114 -8.09 -2.92 8.82
CA LYS A 114 -9.51 -2.85 9.25
C LYS A 114 -10.40 -3.79 8.45
N LYS A 115 -10.20 -3.89 7.13
CA LYS A 115 -11.00 -4.76 6.23
C LYS A 115 -10.86 -6.25 6.57
N TYR A 116 -9.69 -6.68 7.03
CA TYR A 116 -9.40 -8.09 7.32
C TYR A 116 -9.19 -8.40 8.81
N GLY A 117 -9.43 -7.44 9.70
CA GLY A 117 -9.22 -7.57 11.15
C GLY A 117 -7.76 -7.83 11.56
N LEU A 118 -6.80 -7.39 10.74
CA LEU A 118 -5.38 -7.70 10.90
C LEU A 118 -4.71 -6.83 11.96
N LYS A 119 -3.89 -7.46 12.79
CA LYS A 119 -3.12 -6.83 13.85
C LYS A 119 -2.06 -5.87 13.28
N GLY A 120 -1.94 -4.68 13.84
CA GLY A 120 -0.86 -3.73 13.51
C GLY A 120 -1.11 -2.35 14.13
N SER A 121 -0.27 -1.37 13.84
CA SER A 121 -0.46 0.01 14.28
C SER A 121 -0.18 1.01 13.15
N PRO A 122 -0.73 2.23 13.21
CA PRO A 122 -0.43 3.28 12.24
C PRO A 122 1.07 3.58 12.07
N CYS A 123 1.82 3.64 13.18
CA CYS A 123 3.28 3.84 13.15
C CYS A 123 3.99 2.72 12.37
N GLN A 124 3.60 1.46 12.61
CA GLN A 124 4.14 0.32 11.89
C GLN A 124 3.81 0.38 10.39
N ASP A 125 2.59 0.79 10.03
CA ASP A 125 2.17 0.90 8.63
C ASP A 125 2.98 1.96 7.87
N TRP A 126 3.23 3.10 8.51
CA TRP A 126 4.11 4.14 7.97
C TRP A 126 5.55 3.63 7.78
N LEU A 127 6.11 2.95 8.79
CA LEU A 127 7.47 2.40 8.72
C LEU A 127 7.59 1.35 7.60
N CYS A 128 6.55 0.53 7.44
CA CYS A 128 6.45 -0.44 6.34
C CYS A 128 6.50 0.27 4.97
N GLY A 129 5.74 1.35 4.80
CA GLY A 129 5.73 2.14 3.56
C GLY A 129 7.05 2.87 3.29
N CYS A 130 7.73 3.31 4.34
CA CYS A 130 8.98 4.08 4.25
C CYS A 130 10.20 3.20 3.95
N CYS A 131 10.36 2.09 4.67
CA CYS A 131 11.62 1.33 4.69
C CYS A 131 11.52 -0.06 4.05
N LEU A 132 10.32 -0.64 3.94
CA LEU A 132 10.13 -2.06 3.61
C LEU A 132 9.25 -2.28 2.37
N GLY A 133 9.14 -1.26 1.52
CA GLY A 133 8.22 -1.23 0.37
C GLY A 133 8.13 -2.53 -0.45
N PRO A 134 9.24 -3.12 -0.92
CA PRO A 134 9.20 -4.36 -1.68
C PRO A 134 8.64 -5.55 -0.90
N CYS A 135 9.12 -5.74 0.33
CA CYS A 135 8.73 -6.90 1.14
C CYS A 135 7.29 -6.79 1.63
N VAL A 136 6.88 -5.58 2.01
CA VAL A 136 5.49 -5.31 2.40
C VAL A 136 4.54 -5.51 1.22
N LEU A 137 4.93 -5.07 0.01
CA LEU A 137 4.14 -5.33 -1.20
C LEU A 137 3.97 -6.83 -1.46
N CYS A 138 5.01 -7.64 -1.24
CA CYS A 138 4.92 -9.09 -1.37
C CYS A 138 3.99 -9.69 -0.30
N SER A 139 4.11 -9.25 0.95
CA SER A 139 3.22 -9.64 2.06
C SER A 139 1.75 -9.37 1.71
N GLU A 140 1.44 -8.17 1.23
CA GLU A 140 0.08 -7.79 0.82
C GLU A 140 -0.43 -8.60 -0.37
N THR A 141 0.41 -8.80 -1.38
CA THR A 141 0.03 -9.57 -2.57
C THR A 141 -0.28 -11.01 -2.19
N ASN A 142 0.58 -11.66 -1.39
CA ASN A 142 0.36 -13.02 -0.92
C ASN A 142 -0.92 -13.12 -0.08
N GLN A 143 -1.16 -12.16 0.82
CA GLN A 143 -2.39 -12.08 1.61
C GLN A 143 -3.63 -11.97 0.72
N LEU A 144 -3.59 -11.17 -0.34
CA LEU A 144 -4.68 -11.03 -1.30
C LEU A 144 -4.84 -12.28 -2.19
N MET A 145 -3.76 -12.97 -2.54
CA MET A 145 -3.82 -14.23 -3.29
C MET A 145 -4.58 -15.30 -2.49
N VAL A 146 -4.34 -15.38 -1.17
CA VAL A 146 -5.04 -16.34 -0.29
C VAL A 146 -6.48 -15.90 0.00
N SER A 147 -6.70 -14.63 0.32
CA SER A 147 -8.01 -14.15 0.77
C SER A 147 -9.02 -13.88 -0.36
N GLN A 148 -8.54 -13.44 -1.52
CA GLN A 148 -9.37 -13.01 -2.67
C GLN A 148 -9.11 -13.83 -3.93
N GLY A 149 -8.13 -14.75 -3.92
CA GLY A 149 -7.81 -15.56 -5.10
C GLY A 149 -7.23 -14.75 -6.26
N ILE A 150 -6.65 -13.56 -5.99
CA ILE A 150 -6.12 -12.71 -7.06
C ILE A 150 -4.94 -13.40 -7.75
N LYS A 151 -4.79 -13.15 -9.05
CA LYS A 151 -3.63 -13.58 -9.84
C LYS A 151 -2.70 -12.41 -10.06
N VAL A 152 -1.40 -12.66 -9.89
CA VAL A 152 -0.38 -11.68 -10.26
C VAL A 152 -0.18 -11.76 -11.78
N PRO A 153 -0.54 -10.70 -12.54
CA PRO A 153 -0.33 -10.70 -13.98
C PRO A 153 1.16 -10.88 -14.30
N PHE A 154 1.49 -11.40 -15.48
CA PHE A 154 2.85 -11.63 -15.99
C PHE A 154 3.64 -12.79 -15.33
N LEU A 155 3.36 -13.13 -14.06
CA LEU A 155 4.01 -14.24 -13.36
C LEU A 155 3.14 -15.50 -13.27
N ASN A 156 1.85 -15.41 -13.60
CA ASN A 156 0.86 -16.49 -13.46
C ASN A 156 0.84 -17.15 -12.07
N LEU A 157 1.22 -16.40 -11.02
CA LEU A 157 1.22 -16.89 -9.65
C LEU A 157 -0.22 -16.91 -9.12
N ASN A 158 -0.58 -18.02 -8.45
CA ASN A 158 -1.82 -18.21 -7.69
C ASN A 158 -1.48 -18.66 -6.26
N SER A 159 -2.46 -18.70 -5.35
CA SER A 159 -2.24 -19.13 -3.96
C SER A 159 -1.57 -20.50 -3.82
N GLY A 160 -1.71 -21.40 -4.81
CA GLY A 160 -1.05 -22.71 -4.86
C GLY A 160 0.40 -22.72 -5.36
N SER A 161 0.88 -21.61 -5.94
CA SER A 161 2.27 -21.47 -6.41
C SER A 161 3.26 -21.08 -5.30
N SER A 162 2.74 -20.57 -4.18
CA SER A 162 3.50 -20.32 -2.95
C SER A 162 3.81 -21.64 -2.23
N GLY A 163 4.74 -22.46 -2.75
CA GLY A 163 5.20 -23.61 -1.97
C GLY A 163 5.87 -24.81 -2.66
N LYS A 164 6.16 -24.81 -3.96
CA LYS A 164 7.04 -25.85 -4.52
C LYS A 164 8.10 -25.24 -5.43
N VAL A 165 9.15 -24.72 -4.81
CA VAL A 165 10.48 -24.79 -5.43
C VAL A 165 10.90 -26.24 -5.25
N THR A 166 10.73 -27.06 -6.30
CA THR A 166 11.43 -28.36 -6.34
C THR A 166 12.92 -28.02 -6.42
N PRO A 167 13.75 -28.40 -5.43
CA PRO A 167 15.19 -28.25 -5.58
C PRO A 167 15.63 -29.06 -6.81
N ALA A 168 16.52 -28.47 -7.60
CA ALA A 168 17.20 -29.16 -8.69
C ALA A 168 18.10 -30.29 -8.15
#